data_AF-A0A1B6HBT5-F1
#
_entry.id   AF-A0A1B6HBT5-F1
#
_cell.length_a   1.000
_cell.length_b   1.000
_cell.length_c   1.000
_cell.angle_alpha   90.00
_cell.angle_beta   90.00
_cell.angle_gamma   90.00
#
_symmetry.space_group_name_H-M   'P 1'
#
loop_
_entity.id
_entity.type
_entity.pdbx_description
1 polymer ?
#
loop_
_entity_poly.entity_id
_entity_poly.type
_entity_poly.pdbx_seq_one_letter_code
_entity_poly.pdbx_strand_id
1 'polypeptide(L)'
;KITGDDIINTTPSQETSVEKNEESDKIRQKETVESDMVGEKKQEHENKKGEEVIESDLEKLLDGFVLFYNAKRNSEIDKDDWFSALCDSFKMSKFGPLEVINKNIRPLRTTCILKWKDKILASAEGLTETQAKTAATLQLISKLEPFTYIIQAKEEYFFGGKVPPFIENPDPDKSDVYRVVRRKDLLSYYSIFQTIDEFTKIESHGEIVFGADFSWELKNEIVVYLKAKGLDYRYFTVNDQNPWTHMAIYHCIQPENLKDYLLKNGGESEKFKLISPQRVELDSNKTAEVGTSKVPEIIAEKPPAKKVAEKRKLPPKEPTPPEEDEGNKIQINLKKFKKDKVEYPEDTGGDFPGLILWIGIRKNSMWQKNLFCIMIESFKMSKYGDLIVEESEESVWGRKEPFKKCVIKANRKVLAVGLGESKTEAKNSAAMQVLRQLRKHCYTIQAKLSYFKDGKATPYDFNPDPDKAHVYCVVRRNAFIDRAAIIKYIDDFSQKVCDEEIIFGDDFTFDEREAILSHCRQIRLMYRLIKCQSMGKGLHTHVAVYHQKPPPVIKAALMEAGGEDDKYRLIPPGGKITYQVDEKDMWPETLEDGKGGETVVENIGLAT
;
A
#
# COMPACT_ATOMS: atom_id res chain seq x y z
N LYS A 1 -44.80 24.77 -61.63
CA LYS A 1 -43.62 25.66 -61.76
C LYS A 1 -42.46 24.88 -61.13
N ILE A 2 -41.63 24.10 -61.84
CA ILE A 2 -40.94 24.33 -63.14
C ILE A 2 -40.20 25.68 -63.06
N THR A 3 -38.89 25.83 -63.22
CA THR A 3 -37.79 25.05 -63.87
C THR A 3 -36.62 24.76 -62.91
N GLY A 4 -35.60 23.94 -63.20
CA GLY A 4 -35.27 23.10 -64.36
C GLY A 4 -33.81 22.59 -64.28
N ASP A 5 -33.50 21.48 -64.96
CA ASP A 5 -32.21 20.76 -64.94
C ASP A 5 -31.12 21.38 -65.85
N ASP A 6 -29.84 21.02 -65.67
CA ASP A 6 -29.10 20.16 -66.62
C ASP A 6 -27.60 19.89 -66.26
N ILE A 7 -27.24 18.59 -66.19
CA ILE A 7 -26.15 17.81 -66.89
C ILE A 7 -24.90 18.62 -67.42
N ILE A 8 -23.61 18.20 -67.33
CA ILE A 8 -22.88 17.04 -67.94
C ILE A 8 -21.44 16.86 -67.34
N ASN A 9 -20.92 15.62 -67.35
CA ASN A 9 -19.53 15.20 -67.02
C ASN A 9 -18.44 15.72 -67.98
N THR A 10 -17.17 15.89 -67.53
CA THR A 10 -15.96 15.26 -68.16
C THR A 10 -14.65 15.47 -67.39
N THR A 11 -13.58 14.78 -67.83
CA THR A 11 -12.36 14.39 -67.08
C THR A 11 -11.12 15.29 -67.42
N PRO A 12 -9.82 14.91 -67.26
CA PRO A 12 -8.86 15.67 -66.45
C PRO A 12 -7.71 16.35 -67.25
N SER A 13 -6.58 16.65 -66.57
CA SER A 13 -5.32 17.28 -67.05
C SER A 13 -5.38 18.82 -67.05
N GLN A 14 -4.32 19.62 -66.81
CA GLN A 14 -2.87 19.37 -66.68
C GLN A 14 -2.21 20.16 -65.52
N GLU A 15 -1.09 19.61 -65.05
CA GLU A 15 0.20 20.26 -64.76
C GLU A 15 0.35 21.80 -64.81
N THR A 16 0.88 22.36 -63.72
CA THR A 16 1.95 23.38 -63.79
C THR A 16 3.03 23.08 -62.76
N SER A 17 4.27 23.00 -63.25
CA SER A 17 5.51 22.74 -62.50
C SER A 17 6.28 24.06 -62.25
N VAL A 18 7.53 23.92 -61.79
CA VAL A 18 8.64 24.92 -61.71
C VAL A 18 8.89 25.45 -60.28
N GLU A 19 9.77 24.79 -59.50
CA GLU A 19 11.19 25.13 -59.22
C GLU A 19 11.37 26.21 -58.12
N LYS A 20 12.44 26.30 -57.30
CA LYS A 20 13.70 25.55 -57.14
C LYS A 20 14.32 25.88 -55.76
N ASN A 21 15.06 24.96 -55.14
CA ASN A 21 16.47 25.14 -54.74
C ASN A 21 16.97 23.97 -53.85
N GLU A 22 18.04 23.32 -54.31
CA GLU A 22 18.91 22.40 -53.56
C GLU A 22 20.28 23.07 -53.29
N GLU A 23 21.20 22.30 -52.67
CA GLU A 23 22.64 22.52 -52.35
C GLU A 23 22.95 22.91 -50.89
N SER A 24 23.99 22.40 -50.20
CA SER A 24 24.92 21.24 -50.38
C SER A 24 25.65 20.97 -49.03
N ASP A 25 26.55 20.01 -48.77
CA ASP A 25 27.10 18.82 -49.49
C ASP A 25 27.47 17.72 -48.44
N LYS A 26 28.09 16.62 -48.90
CA LYS A 26 28.61 15.44 -48.18
C LYS A 26 29.95 15.70 -47.47
N ILE A 27 30.36 14.77 -46.59
CA ILE A 27 31.76 14.28 -46.53
C ILE A 27 31.87 12.84 -45.98
N ARG A 28 32.38 11.97 -46.87
CA ARG A 28 33.19 10.73 -46.73
C ARG A 28 32.94 9.63 -45.67
N GLN A 29 32.83 8.41 -46.24
CA GLN A 29 33.20 7.12 -45.67
C GLN A 29 34.68 7.03 -45.22
N LYS A 30 34.97 6.10 -44.30
CA LYS A 30 36.17 5.25 -44.40
C LYS A 30 35.94 3.92 -43.68
N GLU A 31 35.82 2.84 -44.46
CA GLU A 31 36.08 1.49 -43.96
C GLU A 31 37.61 1.28 -43.92
N THR A 32 38.09 0.47 -42.97
CA THR A 32 39.36 -0.24 -43.11
C THR A 32 39.26 -1.55 -42.34
N VAL A 33 39.29 -2.66 -43.07
CA VAL A 33 39.44 -4.01 -42.51
C VAL A 33 40.92 -4.32 -42.49
N GLU A 34 41.44 -4.76 -41.35
CA GLU A 34 42.72 -5.45 -41.27
C GLU A 34 42.63 -6.53 -40.19
N SER A 35 43.35 -7.64 -40.37
CA SER A 35 43.07 -8.92 -39.70
C SER A 35 44.12 -9.31 -38.64
N ASP A 36 43.67 -10.24 -37.80
CA ASP A 36 44.45 -11.27 -37.10
C ASP A 36 45.22 -10.97 -35.79
N MET A 37 45.21 -12.03 -34.98
CA MET A 37 46.07 -12.38 -33.83
C MET A 37 45.71 -11.88 -32.41
N VAL A 38 45.03 -12.79 -31.70
CA VAL A 38 45.33 -13.29 -30.34
C VAL A 38 45.55 -12.28 -29.20
N GLY A 39 44.64 -12.29 -28.23
CA GLY A 39 44.86 -11.65 -26.93
C GLY A 39 43.74 -11.90 -25.91
N GLU A 40 43.71 -13.07 -25.26
CA GLU A 40 42.86 -13.28 -24.09
C GLU A 40 43.22 -12.29 -22.98
N LYS A 41 42.32 -11.37 -22.64
CA LYS A 41 42.31 -10.74 -21.30
C LYS A 41 40.89 -10.62 -20.77
N LYS A 42 40.67 -11.31 -19.65
CA LYS A 42 39.56 -11.05 -18.72
C LYS A 42 39.52 -9.56 -18.39
N GLN A 43 38.35 -8.94 -18.46
CA GLN A 43 38.06 -7.76 -17.67
C GLN A 43 37.01 -8.13 -16.62
N GLU A 44 37.46 -8.11 -15.37
CA GLU A 44 36.62 -8.23 -14.20
C GLU A 44 35.80 -6.94 -14.07
N HIS A 45 34.47 -7.05 -14.15
CA HIS A 45 33.61 -5.98 -13.65
C HIS A 45 33.60 -6.05 -12.12
N GLU A 46 34.45 -5.25 -11.50
CA GLU A 46 34.48 -5.09 -10.04
C GLU A 46 33.12 -4.61 -9.52
N ASN A 47 32.54 -5.38 -8.60
CA ASN A 47 31.41 -4.93 -7.79
C ASN A 47 31.87 -3.76 -6.90
N LYS A 48 31.51 -2.52 -7.24
CA LYS A 48 31.56 -1.41 -6.29
C LYS A 48 30.59 -1.70 -5.14
N LYS A 49 31.12 -2.21 -4.03
CA LYS A 49 30.45 -2.15 -2.72
C LYS A 49 30.08 -0.69 -2.46
N GLY A 50 28.81 -0.43 -2.15
CA GLY A 50 28.42 0.87 -1.61
C GLY A 50 29.15 1.10 -0.29
N GLU A 51 29.72 2.29 -0.14
CA GLU A 51 30.44 2.70 1.06
C GLU A 51 29.43 2.93 2.19
N GLU A 52 29.67 2.32 3.37
CA GLU A 52 28.84 2.54 4.55
C GLU A 52 29.28 3.84 5.24
N VAL A 53 28.32 4.71 5.54
CA VAL A 53 28.59 6.01 6.13
C VAL A 53 28.92 5.86 7.62
N ILE A 54 30.09 6.38 7.99
CA ILE A 54 30.56 6.53 9.38
C ILE A 54 29.80 7.72 10.01
N GLU A 55 29.51 7.64 11.31
CA GLU A 55 28.71 8.64 12.07
C GLU A 55 29.15 10.10 11.82
N SER A 56 30.45 10.38 11.80
CA SER A 56 31.01 11.72 11.57
C SER A 56 30.74 12.30 10.18
N ASP A 57 30.42 11.46 9.19
CA ASP A 57 30.04 11.88 7.85
C ASP A 57 28.52 11.94 7.68
N LEU A 58 27.76 11.28 8.56
CA LEU A 58 26.30 11.30 8.55
C LEU A 58 25.75 12.66 8.99
N GLU A 59 26.35 13.31 9.99
CA GLU A 59 25.99 14.68 10.43
C GLU A 59 26.10 15.70 9.28
N LYS A 60 27.18 15.61 8.48
CA LYS A 60 27.38 16.46 7.29
C LYS A 60 26.47 16.09 6.13
N LEU A 61 26.14 14.81 5.98
CA LEU A 61 25.30 14.31 4.90
C LEU A 61 23.83 14.74 5.08
N LEU A 62 23.36 14.74 6.33
CA LEU A 62 21.98 14.98 6.74
C LEU A 62 21.85 16.28 7.57
N ASP A 63 22.66 17.28 7.24
CA ASP A 63 22.68 18.57 7.95
C ASP A 63 21.29 19.24 7.96
N GLY A 64 20.77 19.49 9.16
CA GLY A 64 19.42 20.03 9.38
C GLY A 64 18.27 19.04 9.14
N PHE A 65 18.54 17.74 9.04
CA PHE A 65 17.49 16.71 9.10
C PHE A 65 16.77 16.74 10.46
N VAL A 66 15.49 16.40 10.44
CA VAL A 66 14.61 16.35 11.61
C VAL A 66 13.82 15.05 11.54
N LEU A 67 13.90 14.25 12.60
CA LEU A 67 13.09 13.03 12.71
C LEU A 67 11.69 13.43 13.19
N PHE A 68 10.69 13.30 12.32
CA PHE A 68 9.31 13.67 12.60
C PHE A 68 8.46 12.43 12.90
N TYR A 69 8.04 12.35 14.15
CA TYR A 69 7.23 11.29 14.69
C TYR A 69 5.80 11.81 14.90
N ASN A 70 5.01 11.74 13.82
CA ASN A 70 3.67 12.34 13.72
C ASN A 70 2.55 11.30 13.93
N ALA A 71 1.33 11.79 14.17
CA ALA A 71 0.13 10.94 14.12
C ALA A 71 -0.23 10.54 12.68
N LYS A 72 -0.76 9.33 12.51
CA LYS A 72 -1.22 8.75 11.25
C LYS A 72 -2.54 9.42 10.78
N ARG A 73 -3.05 9.07 9.59
CA ARG A 73 -4.28 9.68 9.01
C ARG A 73 -5.57 9.42 9.81
N ASN A 74 -5.57 8.42 10.67
CA ASN A 74 -6.60 8.14 11.70
C ASN A 74 -6.32 8.83 13.05
N SER A 75 -5.35 9.74 13.11
CA SER A 75 -4.85 10.42 14.32
C SER A 75 -4.30 9.50 15.41
N GLU A 76 -4.00 8.24 15.09
CA GLU A 76 -3.29 7.32 15.99
C GLU A 76 -1.78 7.60 15.97
N ILE A 77 -1.12 7.41 17.12
CA ILE A 77 0.33 7.50 17.28
C ILE A 77 0.85 6.09 17.59
N ASP A 78 1.60 5.51 16.67
CA ASP A 78 2.00 4.10 16.71
C ASP A 78 3.39 3.92 17.35
N LYS A 79 3.40 3.82 18.69
CA LYS A 79 4.56 3.97 19.59
C LYS A 79 5.85 3.20 19.20
N ASP A 80 5.72 2.14 18.42
CA ASP A 80 6.83 1.27 18.03
C ASP A 80 7.18 1.35 16.51
N ASP A 81 6.43 2.08 15.69
CA ASP A 81 6.59 2.18 14.23
C ASP A 81 7.64 3.24 13.80
N TRP A 82 8.84 3.11 14.37
CA TRP A 82 10.00 3.94 14.02
C TRP A 82 10.40 3.84 12.55
N PHE A 83 10.09 2.73 11.87
CA PHE A 83 10.42 2.53 10.46
C PHE A 83 9.59 3.46 9.57
N SER A 84 8.27 3.54 9.78
CA SER A 84 7.42 4.45 9.02
C SER A 84 7.73 5.91 9.34
N ALA A 85 7.91 6.25 10.63
CA ALA A 85 8.28 7.61 11.04
C ALA A 85 9.58 8.09 10.36
N LEU A 86 10.62 7.24 10.32
CA LEU A 86 11.87 7.52 9.62
C LEU A 86 11.66 7.72 8.10
N CYS A 87 10.89 6.84 7.45
CA CYS A 87 10.63 6.94 6.00
C CYS A 87 9.83 8.21 5.63
N ASP A 88 8.80 8.54 6.41
CA ASP A 88 8.01 9.75 6.20
C ASP A 88 8.83 11.03 6.53
N SER A 89 9.70 10.99 7.54
CA SER A 89 10.64 12.10 7.82
C SER A 89 11.52 12.43 6.62
N PHE A 90 12.14 11.42 6.01
CA PHE A 90 12.93 11.58 4.78
C PHE A 90 12.08 12.18 3.66
N LYS A 91 10.91 11.61 3.39
CA LYS A 91 9.98 12.04 2.35
C LYS A 91 9.44 13.46 2.53
N MET A 92 9.28 13.94 3.77
CA MET A 92 8.79 15.28 4.10
C MET A 92 9.91 16.34 4.14
N SER A 93 11.16 15.90 4.32
CA SER A 93 12.34 16.76 4.38
C SER A 93 12.87 17.17 2.99
N LYS A 94 13.80 18.13 2.97
CA LYS A 94 14.57 18.51 1.77
C LYS A 94 15.41 17.37 1.15
N PHE A 95 15.57 16.24 1.84
CA PHE A 95 16.39 15.12 1.39
C PHE A 95 15.65 14.19 0.42
N GLY A 96 14.31 14.16 0.46
CA GLY A 96 13.51 13.24 -0.35
C GLY A 96 13.50 11.80 0.19
N PRO A 97 12.85 10.86 -0.51
CA PRO A 97 12.54 9.54 0.03
C PRO A 97 13.79 8.71 0.39
N LEU A 98 13.70 7.96 1.48
CA LEU A 98 14.68 6.95 1.87
C LEU A 98 14.51 5.70 1.00
N GLU A 99 15.60 5.22 0.40
CA GLU A 99 15.60 3.94 -0.32
C GLU A 99 15.70 2.79 0.68
N VAL A 100 14.78 1.83 0.60
CA VAL A 100 14.77 0.63 1.46
C VAL A 100 14.96 -0.60 0.60
N ILE A 101 16.13 -1.24 0.71
CA ILE A 101 16.49 -2.41 -0.08
C ILE A 101 16.54 -3.64 0.82
N ASN A 102 15.56 -4.52 0.66
CA ASN A 102 15.53 -5.82 1.35
C ASN A 102 16.20 -6.90 0.49
N LYS A 103 17.27 -7.51 1.01
CA LYS A 103 17.99 -8.62 0.36
C LYS A 103 17.83 -9.90 1.18
N ASN A 104 17.30 -10.97 0.59
CA ASN A 104 17.22 -12.26 1.28
C ASN A 104 18.57 -13.00 1.16
N ILE A 105 19.35 -13.02 2.25
CA ILE A 105 20.67 -13.67 2.31
C ILE A 105 20.50 -15.10 2.84
N ARG A 106 20.22 -16.03 1.93
CA ARG A 106 20.03 -17.48 2.21
C ARG A 106 18.76 -17.72 3.09
N PRO A 107 18.30 -18.98 3.31
CA PRO A 107 16.86 -19.25 3.42
C PRO A 107 16.16 -18.81 4.72
N LEU A 108 16.86 -18.11 5.63
CA LEU A 108 16.36 -17.68 6.94
C LEU A 108 16.89 -16.30 7.37
N ARG A 109 17.40 -15.47 6.46
CA ARG A 109 17.80 -14.09 6.77
C ARG A 109 17.41 -13.10 5.69
N THR A 110 16.87 -11.97 6.12
CA THR A 110 16.69 -10.77 5.30
C THR A 110 17.65 -9.70 5.81
N THR A 111 18.30 -8.98 4.92
CA THR A 111 19.08 -7.77 5.20
C THR A 111 18.28 -6.58 4.71
N CYS A 112 17.94 -5.66 5.61
CA CYS A 112 17.40 -4.36 5.25
C CYS A 112 18.58 -3.41 5.12
N ILE A 113 18.70 -2.74 3.97
CA ILE A 113 19.69 -1.69 3.73
C ILE A 113 18.92 -0.38 3.54
N LEU A 114 19.17 0.58 4.42
CA LEU A 114 18.64 1.94 4.35
C LEU A 114 19.65 2.82 3.59
N LYS A 115 19.22 3.34 2.46
CA LYS A 115 20.05 4.07 1.50
C LYS A 115 19.53 5.47 1.23
N TRP A 116 20.45 6.37 0.90
CA TRP A 116 20.11 7.69 0.37
C TRP A 116 21.22 8.19 -0.57
N LYS A 117 20.87 8.56 -1.80
CA LYS A 117 21.80 8.97 -2.87
C LYS A 117 23.00 8.01 -2.97
N ASP A 118 22.69 6.75 -3.24
CA ASP A 118 23.60 5.59 -3.34
C ASP A 118 24.37 5.19 -2.07
N LYS A 119 24.50 6.07 -1.07
CA LYS A 119 25.18 5.80 0.20
C LYS A 119 24.34 4.92 1.13
N ILE A 120 25.00 4.01 1.85
CA ILE A 120 24.37 3.15 2.86
C ILE A 120 24.44 3.87 4.20
N LEU A 121 23.27 4.22 4.76
CA LEU A 121 23.16 4.90 6.05
C LEU A 121 23.17 3.88 7.20
N ALA A 122 22.44 2.77 7.02
CA ALA A 122 22.41 1.62 7.91
C ALA A 122 22.11 0.33 7.14
N SER A 123 22.51 -0.82 7.70
CA SER A 123 22.29 -2.13 7.11
C SER A 123 22.29 -3.20 8.20
N ALA A 124 21.16 -3.87 8.42
CA ALA A 124 21.03 -4.90 9.44
C ALA A 124 20.40 -6.20 8.90
N GLU A 125 20.80 -7.32 9.47
CA GLU A 125 20.21 -8.64 9.22
C GLU A 125 19.14 -8.97 10.28
N GLY A 126 18.02 -9.55 9.84
CA GLY A 126 17.00 -10.16 10.69
C GLY A 126 16.54 -11.50 10.13
N LEU A 127 15.79 -12.29 10.90
CA LEU A 127 15.22 -13.56 10.41
C LEU A 127 13.97 -13.32 9.53
N THR A 128 13.34 -12.15 9.68
CA THR A 128 12.26 -11.65 8.81
C THR A 128 12.60 -10.26 8.27
N GLU A 129 11.89 -9.83 7.23
CA GLU A 129 11.96 -8.47 6.72
C GLU A 129 11.66 -7.44 7.81
N THR A 130 10.63 -7.65 8.64
CA THR A 130 10.28 -6.77 9.77
C THR A 130 11.44 -6.66 10.76
N GLN A 131 12.07 -7.77 11.16
CA GLN A 131 13.24 -7.72 12.06
C GLN A 131 14.43 -6.99 11.43
N ALA A 132 14.68 -7.23 10.14
CA ALA A 132 15.76 -6.56 9.42
C ALA A 132 15.51 -5.05 9.33
N LYS A 133 14.27 -4.63 9.04
CA LYS A 133 13.80 -3.24 9.05
C LYS A 133 13.97 -2.62 10.42
N THR A 134 13.39 -3.19 11.48
CA THR A 134 13.51 -2.67 12.85
C THR A 134 14.97 -2.53 13.26
N ALA A 135 15.81 -3.53 13.01
CA ALA A 135 17.23 -3.47 13.35
C ALA A 135 17.99 -2.39 12.57
N ALA A 136 17.73 -2.24 11.25
CA ALA A 136 18.39 -1.21 10.44
C ALA A 136 17.89 0.20 10.79
N THR A 137 16.60 0.34 11.12
CA THR A 137 16.00 1.58 11.62
C THR A 137 16.58 1.98 12.96
N LEU A 138 16.67 1.07 13.93
CA LEU A 138 17.29 1.36 15.23
C LEU A 138 18.77 1.73 15.08
N GLN A 139 19.51 1.02 14.21
CA GLN A 139 20.90 1.35 13.87
C GLN A 139 21.04 2.74 13.23
N LEU A 140 20.09 3.16 12.38
CA LEU A 140 20.13 4.50 11.80
C LEU A 140 19.74 5.56 12.83
N ILE A 141 18.71 5.33 13.64
CA ILE A 141 18.27 6.26 14.69
C ILE A 141 19.39 6.48 15.71
N SER A 142 20.09 5.42 16.15
CA SER A 142 21.22 5.58 17.08
C SER A 142 22.39 6.37 16.48
N LYS A 143 22.59 6.30 15.15
CA LYS A 143 23.56 7.15 14.43
C LYS A 143 23.08 8.61 14.28
N LEU A 144 21.77 8.86 14.27
CA LEU A 144 21.15 10.19 14.06
C LEU A 144 20.95 10.98 15.37
N GLU A 145 20.57 10.30 16.45
CA GLU A 145 20.23 10.87 17.76
C GLU A 145 21.26 11.87 18.34
N PRO A 146 22.59 11.71 18.13
CA PRO A 146 23.57 12.67 18.64
C PRO A 146 23.52 14.07 18.01
N PHE A 147 22.91 14.23 16.83
CA PHE A 147 22.86 15.52 16.10
C PHE A 147 21.49 15.89 15.51
N THR A 148 20.54 14.97 15.47
CA THR A 148 19.20 15.17 14.87
C THR A 148 18.17 15.56 15.93
N TYR A 149 17.39 16.61 15.66
CA TYR A 149 16.22 16.93 16.47
C TYR A 149 15.08 15.95 16.20
N ILE A 150 14.37 15.53 17.24
CA ILE A 150 13.17 14.68 17.11
C ILE A 150 11.93 15.52 17.47
N ILE A 151 10.95 15.57 16.58
CA ILE A 151 9.63 16.15 16.86
C ILE A 151 8.66 15.00 17.12
N GLN A 152 8.04 14.99 18.30
CA GLN A 152 7.10 13.95 18.73
C GLN A 152 5.68 14.51 18.88
N ALA A 153 4.68 13.85 18.27
CA ALA A 153 3.27 14.12 18.49
C ALA A 153 2.81 13.76 19.91
N LYS A 154 1.91 14.57 20.48
CA LYS A 154 1.39 14.43 21.84
C LYS A 154 0.14 13.55 21.92
N GLU A 155 0.21 12.47 22.68
CA GLU A 155 -0.93 11.56 22.87
C GLU A 155 -2.15 12.25 23.50
N GLU A 156 -1.92 13.28 24.32
CA GLU A 156 -2.96 14.10 24.96
C GLU A 156 -3.80 14.88 23.95
N TYR A 157 -3.19 15.31 22.82
CA TYR A 157 -3.88 16.07 21.78
C TYR A 157 -4.54 15.15 20.75
N PHE A 158 -3.84 14.12 20.31
CA PHE A 158 -4.31 13.22 19.26
C PHE A 158 -5.21 12.09 19.80
N PHE A 159 -5.23 11.89 21.11
CA PHE A 159 -6.14 11.03 21.89
C PHE A 159 -6.26 9.59 21.35
N GLY A 160 -5.15 9.06 20.82
CA GLY A 160 -5.10 7.71 20.22
C GLY A 160 -6.06 7.52 19.04
N GLY A 161 -6.31 8.56 18.25
CA GLY A 161 -7.28 8.53 17.14
C GLY A 161 -8.74 8.71 17.55
N LYS A 162 -9.03 8.82 18.85
CA LYS A 162 -10.37 9.08 19.37
C LYS A 162 -10.69 10.58 19.32
N VAL A 163 -11.98 10.94 19.33
CA VAL A 163 -12.41 12.35 19.41
C VAL A 163 -11.85 12.99 20.69
N PRO A 164 -10.94 13.98 20.61
CA PRO A 164 -10.42 14.65 21.79
C PRO A 164 -11.51 15.54 22.43
N PRO A 165 -11.50 15.74 23.76
CA PRO A 165 -12.55 16.51 24.46
C PRO A 165 -12.76 17.95 23.94
N PHE A 166 -11.72 18.56 23.39
CA PHE A 166 -11.75 19.91 22.83
C PHE A 166 -12.61 20.04 21.55
N ILE A 167 -12.92 18.94 20.87
CA ILE A 167 -13.82 18.97 19.70
C ILE A 167 -15.27 19.21 20.14
N GLU A 168 -15.70 18.57 21.23
CA GLU A 168 -17.06 18.71 21.76
C GLU A 168 -17.23 20.03 22.50
N ASN A 169 -16.23 20.37 23.33
CA ASN A 169 -16.17 21.56 24.17
C ASN A 169 -14.94 22.41 23.79
N PRO A 170 -15.00 23.17 22.67
CA PRO A 170 -13.88 23.98 22.21
C PRO A 170 -13.62 25.16 23.14
N ASP A 171 -12.34 25.36 23.47
CA ASP A 171 -11.83 26.49 24.23
C ASP A 171 -11.63 27.70 23.28
N PRO A 172 -12.34 28.84 23.48
CA PRO A 172 -12.16 30.03 22.65
C PRO A 172 -10.72 30.56 22.64
N ASP A 173 -9.99 30.40 23.76
CA ASP A 173 -8.64 30.91 23.94
C ASP A 173 -7.58 30.08 23.18
N LYS A 174 -7.98 28.93 22.60
CA LYS A 174 -7.13 28.04 21.77
C LYS A 174 -7.53 28.06 20.28
N SER A 175 -8.23 29.10 19.84
CA SER A 175 -8.76 29.23 18.47
C SER A 175 -7.69 29.35 17.37
N ASP A 176 -6.44 29.63 17.73
CA ASP A 176 -5.24 29.58 16.89
C ASP A 176 -4.67 28.15 16.72
N VAL A 177 -4.86 27.30 17.74
CA VAL A 177 -4.44 25.88 17.73
C VAL A 177 -5.47 25.01 17.00
N TYR A 178 -6.77 25.25 17.24
CA TYR A 178 -7.85 24.54 16.55
C TYR A 178 -9.12 25.38 16.43
N ARG A 179 -9.85 25.22 15.32
CA ARG A 179 -11.16 25.84 15.09
C ARG A 179 -12.18 24.76 14.74
N VAL A 180 -13.07 24.45 15.68
CA VAL A 180 -14.20 23.53 15.43
C VAL A 180 -15.28 24.24 14.65
N VAL A 181 -15.67 23.67 13.50
CA VAL A 181 -16.74 24.17 12.64
C VAL A 181 -17.89 23.16 12.67
N ARG A 182 -19.06 23.58 13.15
CA ARG A 182 -20.29 22.76 13.15
C ARG A 182 -21.14 23.12 11.93
N ARG A 183 -21.83 22.16 11.35
CA ARG A 183 -22.61 22.31 10.11
C ARG A 183 -23.70 23.36 10.26
N LYS A 184 -24.31 23.44 11.45
CA LYS A 184 -25.34 24.42 11.83
C LYS A 184 -24.84 25.88 11.85
N ASP A 185 -23.53 26.11 12.00
CA ASP A 185 -22.93 27.44 12.08
C ASP A 185 -22.61 28.01 10.68
N LEU A 186 -22.84 27.22 9.62
CA LEU A 186 -22.55 27.58 8.22
C LEU A 186 -23.83 27.84 7.43
N LEU A 187 -24.01 29.10 7.00
CA LEU A 187 -25.18 29.58 6.26
C LEU A 187 -25.47 28.87 4.93
N SER A 188 -24.46 28.22 4.34
CA SER A 188 -24.61 27.51 3.06
C SER A 188 -23.64 26.32 2.95
N TYR A 189 -23.71 25.59 1.84
CA TYR A 189 -22.69 24.61 1.43
C TYR A 189 -21.39 25.32 0.99
N TYR A 190 -21.50 26.43 0.25
CA TYR A 190 -20.34 27.20 -0.24
C TYR A 190 -19.48 27.79 0.90
N SER A 191 -20.10 28.14 2.02
CA SER A 191 -19.43 28.65 3.23
C SER A 191 -18.37 27.69 3.79
N ILE A 192 -18.45 26.39 3.49
CA ILE A 192 -17.43 25.38 3.84
C ILE A 192 -16.13 25.69 3.11
N PHE A 193 -16.19 25.82 1.79
CA PHE A 193 -15.01 26.06 0.94
C PHE A 193 -14.46 27.47 1.15
N GLN A 194 -15.31 28.46 1.41
CA GLN A 194 -14.85 29.78 1.85
C GLN A 194 -14.05 29.71 3.17
N THR A 195 -14.51 28.91 4.15
CA THR A 195 -13.78 28.73 5.42
C THR A 195 -12.42 28.06 5.19
N ILE A 196 -12.32 27.13 4.25
CA ILE A 196 -11.05 26.51 3.84
C ILE A 196 -10.15 27.52 3.12
N ASP A 197 -10.70 28.34 2.21
CA ASP A 197 -9.96 29.38 1.51
C ASP A 197 -9.42 30.46 2.45
N GLU A 198 -10.19 30.85 3.45
CA GLU A 198 -9.74 31.75 4.51
C GLU A 198 -8.60 31.15 5.33
N PHE A 199 -8.66 29.84 5.64
CA PHE A 199 -7.56 29.14 6.30
C PHE A 199 -6.27 29.15 5.47
N THR A 200 -6.35 28.95 4.14
CA THR A 200 -5.15 28.99 3.27
C THR A 200 -4.48 30.35 3.12
N LYS A 201 -5.11 31.45 3.58
CA LYS A 201 -4.50 32.80 3.50
C LYS A 201 -3.43 33.03 4.57
N ILE A 202 -3.47 32.27 5.66
CA ILE A 202 -2.57 32.45 6.81
C ILE A 202 -1.99 31.08 7.16
N GLU A 203 -0.75 30.85 6.74
CA GLU A 203 0.00 29.67 7.14
C GLU A 203 0.06 29.61 8.67
N SER A 204 -0.42 28.50 9.21
CA SER A 204 -0.58 28.31 10.65
C SER A 204 -0.39 26.84 10.99
N HIS A 205 0.20 26.60 12.16
CA HIS A 205 0.30 25.25 12.74
C HIS A 205 -1.02 24.80 13.38
N GLY A 206 -2.08 25.61 13.33
CA GLY A 206 -3.43 25.26 13.77
C GLY A 206 -4.13 24.28 12.82
N GLU A 207 -5.42 24.02 13.08
CA GLU A 207 -6.25 23.16 12.24
C GLU A 207 -7.73 23.52 12.31
N ILE A 208 -8.48 23.19 11.26
CA ILE A 208 -9.94 23.29 11.25
C ILE A 208 -10.53 21.91 11.40
N VAL A 209 -11.47 21.76 12.33
CA VAL A 209 -12.12 20.48 12.65
C VAL A 209 -13.58 20.54 12.21
N PHE A 210 -13.94 19.71 11.23
CA PHE A 210 -15.32 19.49 10.81
C PHE A 210 -15.98 18.37 11.64
N GLY A 211 -17.15 18.69 12.19
CA GLY A 211 -17.92 17.86 13.11
C GLY A 211 -18.44 16.52 12.57
N ALA A 212 -18.97 15.69 13.48
CA ALA A 212 -19.79 14.52 13.14
C ALA A 212 -21.08 14.86 12.35
N ASP A 213 -21.53 16.11 12.39
CA ASP A 213 -22.66 16.64 11.66
C ASP A 213 -22.38 16.93 10.17
N PHE A 214 -21.14 16.72 9.70
CA PHE A 214 -20.79 16.68 8.28
C PHE A 214 -20.90 15.26 7.75
N SER A 215 -21.66 15.04 6.68
CA SER A 215 -21.81 13.72 6.08
C SER A 215 -20.50 13.20 5.49
N TRP A 216 -20.43 11.88 5.25
CA TRP A 216 -19.24 11.24 4.70
C TRP A 216 -18.97 11.68 3.24
N GLU A 217 -20.03 11.91 2.47
CA GLU A 217 -19.98 12.41 1.09
C GLU A 217 -19.36 13.80 1.06
N LEU A 218 -19.85 14.70 1.92
CA LEU A 218 -19.36 16.07 2.07
C LEU A 218 -17.89 16.12 2.51
N LYS A 219 -17.48 15.21 3.40
CA LYS A 219 -16.07 15.02 3.78
C LYS A 219 -15.20 14.60 2.59
N ASN A 220 -15.69 13.70 1.73
CA ASN A 220 -14.95 13.30 0.52
C ASN A 220 -14.82 14.45 -0.51
N GLU A 221 -15.82 15.33 -0.62
CA GLU A 221 -15.76 16.53 -1.44
C GLU A 221 -14.71 17.53 -0.91
N ILE A 222 -14.70 17.77 0.40
CA ILE A 222 -13.66 18.55 1.08
C ILE A 222 -12.27 17.98 0.76
N VAL A 223 -12.04 16.67 0.90
CA VAL A 223 -10.75 16.02 0.59
C VAL A 223 -10.27 16.26 -0.85
N VAL A 224 -11.17 16.33 -1.82
CA VAL A 224 -10.80 16.68 -3.21
C VAL A 224 -10.33 18.13 -3.29
N TYR A 225 -11.01 19.03 -2.59
CA TYR A 225 -10.67 20.46 -2.54
C TYR A 225 -9.33 20.73 -1.84
N LEU A 226 -9.07 20.10 -0.69
CA LEU A 226 -7.82 20.26 0.09
C LEU A 226 -6.57 19.98 -0.76
N LYS A 227 -6.61 18.94 -1.60
CA LYS A 227 -5.50 18.58 -2.49
C LYS A 227 -5.17 19.67 -3.51
N ALA A 228 -6.18 20.36 -4.05
CA ALA A 228 -5.98 21.50 -4.94
C ALA A 228 -5.44 22.75 -4.22
N LYS A 229 -5.49 22.75 -2.88
CA LYS A 229 -5.10 23.86 -2.00
C LYS A 229 -3.80 23.61 -1.22
N GLY A 230 -3.13 22.47 -1.43
CA GLY A 230 -1.91 22.12 -0.69
C GLY A 230 -2.13 21.81 0.80
N LEU A 231 -3.36 21.49 1.20
CA LEU A 231 -3.71 21.09 2.56
C LEU A 231 -3.75 19.57 2.69
N ASP A 232 -3.47 19.06 3.89
CA ASP A 232 -3.62 17.65 4.26
C ASP A 232 -4.68 17.50 5.37
N TYR A 233 -5.06 16.26 5.66
CA TYR A 233 -6.18 15.95 6.53
C TYR A 233 -6.03 14.61 7.25
N ARG A 234 -6.68 14.53 8.41
CA ARG A 234 -6.78 13.34 9.24
C ARG A 234 -8.15 13.26 9.90
N TYR A 235 -8.44 12.11 10.50
CA TYR A 235 -9.73 11.78 11.08
C TYR A 235 -9.63 11.47 12.58
N PHE A 236 -10.76 11.57 13.27
CA PHE A 236 -10.95 11.03 14.63
C PHE A 236 -12.21 10.15 14.69
N THR A 237 -12.26 9.22 15.64
CA THR A 237 -13.32 8.21 15.79
C THR A 237 -13.93 8.22 17.20
N VAL A 238 -15.18 7.76 17.35
CA VAL A 238 -15.83 7.70 18.69
C VAL A 238 -15.63 6.34 19.38
N ASN A 239 -15.58 5.24 18.62
CA ASN A 239 -15.78 3.87 19.15
C ASN A 239 -14.76 2.82 18.64
N ASP A 240 -13.51 3.19 18.35
CA ASP A 240 -12.45 2.28 17.84
C ASP A 240 -12.81 1.53 16.54
N GLN A 241 -13.91 1.93 15.89
CA GLN A 241 -14.48 1.32 14.70
C GLN A 241 -15.11 2.41 13.82
N ASN A 242 -15.17 2.13 12.52
CA ASN A 242 -15.79 2.99 11.52
C ASN A 242 -17.29 3.24 11.80
N PRO A 243 -17.85 4.40 11.40
CA PRO A 243 -17.23 5.42 10.54
C PRO A 243 -16.38 6.46 11.30
N TRP A 244 -15.40 7.03 10.60
CA TRP A 244 -14.67 8.21 11.05
C TRP A 244 -15.62 9.40 11.21
N THR A 245 -15.72 9.93 12.42
CA THR A 245 -16.77 10.90 12.78
C THR A 245 -16.32 12.32 12.55
N HIS A 246 -15.06 12.68 12.83
CA HIS A 246 -14.56 14.05 12.71
C HIS A 246 -13.38 14.12 11.73
N MET A 247 -13.23 15.25 11.05
CA MET A 247 -12.13 15.52 10.11
C MET A 247 -11.37 16.77 10.56
N ALA A 248 -10.06 16.66 10.79
CA ALA A 248 -9.17 17.80 10.93
C ALA A 248 -8.44 18.06 9.62
N ILE A 249 -8.37 19.33 9.21
CA ILE A 249 -7.61 19.82 8.06
C ILE A 249 -6.49 20.76 8.52
N TYR A 250 -5.32 20.65 7.92
CA TYR A 250 -4.12 21.38 8.35
C TYR A 250 -3.18 21.67 7.18
N HIS A 251 -2.32 22.67 7.34
CA HIS A 251 -1.24 22.99 6.39
C HIS A 251 -0.22 21.84 6.36
N CYS A 252 0.30 21.49 5.18
CA CYS A 252 1.34 20.45 5.06
C CYS A 252 2.56 20.84 5.92
N ILE A 253 2.89 20.00 6.90
CA ILE A 253 3.96 20.29 7.86
C ILE A 253 5.31 20.01 7.20
N GLN A 254 6.21 21.00 7.19
CA GLN A 254 7.64 20.79 6.96
C GLN A 254 8.34 20.61 8.33
N PRO A 255 8.98 19.46 8.60
CA PRO A 255 9.63 19.20 9.90
C PRO A 255 10.65 20.26 10.30
N GLU A 256 11.41 20.78 9.34
CA GLU A 256 12.43 21.81 9.56
C GLU A 256 11.82 23.13 10.06
N ASN A 257 10.73 23.58 9.43
CA ASN A 257 10.01 24.80 9.83
C ASN A 257 9.33 24.61 11.19
N LEU A 258 8.75 23.44 11.44
CA LEU A 258 8.13 23.12 12.73
C LEU A 258 9.18 23.05 13.85
N LYS A 259 10.39 22.52 13.59
CA LYS A 259 11.52 22.55 14.54
C LYS A 259 11.90 23.99 14.88
N ASP A 260 12.04 24.87 13.88
CA ASP A 260 12.35 26.29 14.12
C ASP A 260 11.23 27.04 14.86
N TYR A 261 9.96 26.71 14.60
CA TYR A 261 8.82 27.22 15.36
C TYR A 261 8.83 26.73 16.81
N LEU A 262 9.05 25.43 17.06
CA LEU A 262 9.10 24.88 18.41
C LEU A 262 10.26 25.47 19.21
N LEU A 263 11.46 25.62 18.62
CA LEU A 263 12.59 26.28 19.27
C LEU A 263 12.27 27.71 19.72
N LYS A 264 11.55 28.49 18.90
CA LYS A 264 11.12 29.86 19.25
C LYS A 264 10.07 29.90 20.37
N ASN A 265 9.31 28.82 20.55
CA ASN A 265 8.20 28.71 21.53
C ASN A 265 8.55 27.81 22.73
N GLY A 266 9.84 27.68 23.08
CA GLY A 266 10.27 26.96 24.29
C GLY A 266 10.41 25.44 24.15
N GLY A 267 10.40 24.92 22.92
CA GLY A 267 10.58 23.50 22.61
C GLY A 267 9.29 22.69 22.56
N GLU A 268 8.12 23.30 22.72
CA GLU A 268 6.86 22.56 22.85
C GLU A 268 5.64 23.35 22.35
N SER A 269 4.57 22.65 22.03
CA SER A 269 3.26 23.16 21.65
C SER A 269 2.15 22.24 22.18
N GLU A 270 0.89 22.59 21.97
CA GLU A 270 -0.25 21.72 22.26
C GLU A 270 -0.22 20.38 21.48
N LYS A 271 0.37 20.36 20.27
CA LYS A 271 0.38 19.17 19.39
C LYS A 271 1.69 18.39 19.40
N PHE A 272 2.81 19.09 19.58
CA PHE A 272 4.14 18.54 19.37
C PHE A 272 5.12 18.96 20.47
N LYS A 273 6.05 18.06 20.78
CA LYS A 273 7.22 18.31 21.63
C LYS A 273 8.50 18.14 20.81
N LEU A 274 9.47 19.01 21.03
CA LEU A 274 10.81 18.92 20.45
C LEU A 274 11.76 18.26 21.46
N ILE A 275 12.53 17.29 20.99
CA ILE A 275 13.61 16.65 21.72
C ILE A 275 14.92 17.07 21.06
N SER A 276 15.80 17.68 21.86
CA SER A 276 17.13 18.12 21.42
C SER A 276 18.07 16.93 21.20
N PRO A 277 19.07 17.06 20.31
CA PRO A 277 20.06 16.00 20.09
C PRO A 277 20.85 15.64 21.35
N GLN A 278 21.09 14.35 21.58
CA GLN A 278 21.85 13.86 22.73
C GLN A 278 23.35 13.82 22.41
N ARG A 279 24.02 14.98 22.42
CA ARG A 279 25.48 15.03 22.26
C ARG A 279 26.17 14.44 23.49
N VAL A 280 26.81 13.28 23.32
CA VAL A 280 27.78 12.75 24.26
C VAL A 280 29.05 13.59 24.15
N GLU A 281 29.25 14.52 25.09
CA GLU A 281 30.51 15.24 25.22
C GLU A 281 31.61 14.26 25.64
N LEU A 282 32.47 13.90 24.69
CA LEU A 282 33.72 13.19 24.95
C LEU A 282 34.68 14.15 25.67
N ASP A 283 34.60 14.13 27.00
CA ASP A 283 35.40 14.93 27.93
C ASP A 283 36.88 14.57 27.79
N SER A 284 37.58 15.26 26.88
CA SER A 284 38.92 14.92 26.39
C SER A 284 40.05 15.33 27.34
N ASN A 285 39.78 15.33 28.65
CA ASN A 285 40.74 15.65 29.72
C ASN A 285 40.53 14.79 30.97
N LYS A 286 40.99 13.54 30.91
CA LYS A 286 41.35 12.75 32.11
C LYS A 286 42.45 11.74 31.80
N THR A 287 43.65 12.26 31.53
CA THR A 287 44.89 11.50 31.64
C THR A 287 45.04 10.97 33.07
N ALA A 288 45.43 9.72 33.23
CA ALA A 288 45.57 9.11 34.55
C ALA A 288 46.78 9.68 35.32
N GLU A 289 46.58 10.01 36.59
CA GLU A 289 47.66 10.08 37.58
C GLU A 289 47.37 9.16 38.77
N VAL A 290 48.41 8.45 39.19
CA VAL A 290 48.40 7.52 40.33
C VAL A 290 48.91 8.28 41.56
N GLY A 291 48.10 8.39 42.62
CA GLY A 291 48.44 9.17 43.82
C GLY A 291 47.82 8.61 45.10
N THR A 292 48.66 8.04 45.96
CA THR A 292 48.33 7.36 47.23
C THR A 292 47.59 8.18 48.30
N SER A 293 46.53 7.58 48.86
CA SER A 293 46.11 7.56 50.28
C SER A 293 46.68 8.59 51.29
N LYS A 294 45.78 9.33 51.96
CA LYS A 294 45.68 9.37 53.45
C LYS A 294 44.40 10.06 53.97
N VAL A 295 43.93 9.60 55.13
CA VAL A 295 42.77 10.07 55.93
C VAL A 295 43.26 11.08 57.01
N PRO A 296 42.46 12.07 57.46
CA PRO A 296 41.72 12.00 58.74
C PRO A 296 40.20 12.31 58.58
N GLU A 297 39.24 11.67 59.27
CA GLU A 297 38.93 11.70 60.73
C GLU A 297 38.31 13.08 61.13
N ILE A 298 37.08 13.20 61.66
CA ILE A 298 36.68 12.92 63.07
C ILE A 298 35.12 13.05 63.25
N ILE A 299 34.50 12.07 63.96
CA ILE A 299 33.53 12.13 65.10
C ILE A 299 32.51 13.32 65.10
N ALA A 300 31.18 13.20 65.27
CA ALA A 300 30.33 12.40 66.19
C ALA A 300 28.87 12.27 65.64
N GLU A 301 27.80 11.77 66.30
CA GLU A 301 27.57 11.09 67.60
C GLU A 301 26.25 10.24 67.56
N LYS A 302 25.70 9.83 68.72
CA LYS A 302 24.35 9.27 68.98
C LYS A 302 24.12 9.32 70.51
N PRO A 303 22.89 9.58 70.99
CA PRO A 303 22.29 8.62 71.93
C PRO A 303 20.73 8.52 71.79
N PRO A 304 19.98 7.82 72.66
CA PRO A 304 19.87 6.36 72.60
C PRO A 304 18.42 5.82 72.67
N ALA A 305 18.24 4.50 72.54
CA ALA A 305 16.93 3.84 72.55
C ALA A 305 16.35 3.61 73.97
N LYS A 306 15.01 3.50 74.06
CA LYS A 306 14.30 2.82 75.17
C LYS A 306 13.32 1.79 74.63
N LYS A 307 13.31 0.60 75.23
CA LYS A 307 12.35 -0.49 74.98
C LYS A 307 11.17 -0.37 75.95
N VAL A 308 9.94 -0.57 75.46
CA VAL A 308 8.84 -1.17 76.22
C VAL A 308 8.08 -2.09 75.26
N ALA A 309 7.61 -3.24 75.74
CA ALA A 309 6.80 -4.17 74.97
C ALA A 309 5.47 -4.43 75.70
N GLU A 310 4.34 -4.40 74.99
CA GLU A 310 3.33 -5.45 75.18
C GLU A 310 2.35 -5.62 74.00
N LYS A 311 1.63 -6.75 74.03
CA LYS A 311 0.89 -7.37 72.93
C LYS A 311 -0.41 -6.64 72.55
N ARG A 312 -0.81 -6.68 71.28
CA ARG A 312 -2.04 -7.38 70.81
C ARG A 312 -2.22 -7.43 69.27
N LYS A 313 -2.57 -8.64 68.82
CA LYS A 313 -3.18 -9.14 67.56
C LYS A 313 -3.46 -8.20 66.34
N LEU A 314 -2.99 -8.69 65.19
CA LEU A 314 -3.42 -8.53 63.76
C LEU A 314 -4.95 -8.43 63.53
N PRO A 315 -5.46 -7.94 62.36
CA PRO A 315 -4.99 -8.22 60.97
C PRO A 315 -5.11 -7.03 59.96
N PRO A 316 -5.06 -7.24 58.61
CA PRO A 316 -4.02 -7.86 57.79
C PRO A 316 -3.41 -6.87 56.75
N LYS A 317 -2.44 -7.34 55.94
CA LYS A 317 -1.70 -6.57 54.93
C LYS A 317 -2.44 -6.41 53.59
N GLU A 318 -2.25 -5.27 52.93
CA GLU A 318 -2.10 -5.19 51.46
C GLU A 318 -0.59 -5.18 51.10
N PRO A 319 -0.17 -5.74 49.95
CA PRO A 319 1.24 -5.77 49.54
C PRO A 319 1.63 -4.60 48.62
N THR A 320 2.69 -3.88 48.99
CA THR A 320 3.47 -3.03 48.07
C THR A 320 4.30 -3.87 47.07
N PRO A 321 4.67 -3.31 45.90
CA PRO A 321 5.36 -4.05 44.84
C PRO A 321 6.86 -4.25 45.14
N PRO A 322 7.50 -5.31 44.62
CA PRO A 322 8.95 -5.48 44.66
C PRO A 322 9.66 -4.78 43.48
N GLU A 323 10.93 -4.45 43.74
CA GLU A 323 11.82 -3.65 42.90
C GLU A 323 12.40 -4.41 41.69
N GLU A 324 13.05 -3.65 40.81
CA GLU A 324 13.86 -4.13 39.68
C GLU A 324 15.11 -4.88 40.19
N ASP A 325 15.58 -5.88 39.45
CA ASP A 325 16.83 -6.60 39.76
C ASP A 325 17.68 -6.75 38.49
N GLU A 326 18.96 -6.36 38.58
CA GLU A 326 19.86 -6.23 37.44
C GLU A 326 20.43 -7.57 36.95
N GLY A 327 20.63 -7.66 35.64
CA GLY A 327 21.83 -8.24 35.04
C GLY A 327 22.18 -9.71 35.34
N ASN A 328 21.86 -10.60 34.39
CA ASN A 328 22.64 -11.83 34.22
C ASN A 328 22.96 -12.13 32.75
N LYS A 329 24.25 -12.09 32.40
CA LYS A 329 24.76 -12.39 31.05
C LYS A 329 24.72 -13.90 30.79
N ILE A 330 23.74 -14.36 30.00
CA ILE A 330 23.71 -15.76 29.53
C ILE A 330 24.59 -15.88 28.27
N GLN A 331 25.76 -16.50 28.41
CA GLN A 331 26.55 -16.96 27.26
C GLN A 331 25.85 -18.16 26.59
N ILE A 332 25.35 -17.98 25.36
CA ILE A 332 24.71 -19.06 24.60
C ILE A 332 25.77 -19.89 23.88
N ASN A 333 25.88 -21.17 24.26
CA ASN A 333 26.89 -22.09 23.76
C ASN A 333 26.45 -22.71 22.42
N LEU A 334 27.12 -22.36 21.32
CA LEU A 334 26.65 -22.53 19.93
C LEU A 334 26.52 -23.97 19.37
N LYS A 335 26.57 -25.02 20.20
CA LYS A 335 26.72 -26.43 19.75
C LYS A 335 25.47 -27.32 19.84
N LYS A 336 24.27 -26.76 20.03
CA LYS A 336 22.98 -27.52 20.01
C LYS A 336 21.90 -26.90 19.12
N PHE A 337 22.21 -26.67 17.84
CA PHE A 337 21.18 -26.53 16.80
C PHE A 337 21.48 -27.49 15.64
N LYS A 338 20.79 -28.64 15.60
CA LYS A 338 20.71 -29.52 14.45
C LYS A 338 19.24 -29.82 14.15
N LYS A 339 18.80 -29.36 12.99
CA LYS A 339 17.64 -29.83 12.21
C LYS A 339 16.35 -30.12 12.99
N ASP A 340 15.44 -29.15 12.95
CA ASP A 340 14.12 -29.44 12.39
C ASP A 340 14.12 -28.96 10.95
N LYS A 341 13.96 -29.90 10.00
CA LYS A 341 13.69 -29.57 8.59
C LYS A 341 12.20 -29.31 8.48
N VAL A 342 11.80 -28.12 8.05
CA VAL A 342 10.48 -27.97 7.41
C VAL A 342 10.60 -28.63 6.03
N GLU A 343 9.98 -29.80 5.86
CA GLU A 343 9.88 -30.44 4.55
C GLU A 343 8.81 -29.72 3.74
N TYR A 344 9.24 -29.05 2.67
CA TYR A 344 8.35 -28.49 1.66
C TYR A 344 7.70 -29.64 0.88
N PRO A 345 6.39 -29.57 0.56
CA PRO A 345 5.75 -30.55 -0.31
C PRO A 345 6.46 -30.65 -1.66
N GLU A 346 6.51 -31.86 -2.21
CA GLU A 346 6.90 -32.11 -3.61
C GLU A 346 6.00 -31.31 -4.58
N ASP A 347 6.41 -31.12 -5.84
CA ASP A 347 5.63 -30.34 -6.82
C ASP A 347 4.24 -30.98 -7.04
N THR A 348 3.23 -30.40 -6.40
CA THR A 348 1.83 -30.83 -6.50
C THR A 348 1.12 -30.22 -7.71
N GLY A 349 1.79 -29.39 -8.51
CA GLY A 349 1.18 -28.70 -9.64
C GLY A 349 0.60 -29.64 -10.69
N GLY A 350 1.24 -30.80 -10.90
CA GLY A 350 0.78 -31.86 -11.80
C GLY A 350 -0.44 -32.66 -11.31
N ASP A 351 -0.81 -32.57 -10.02
CA ASP A 351 -1.94 -33.32 -9.43
C ASP A 351 -3.32 -32.80 -9.91
N PHE A 352 -3.35 -31.69 -10.66
CA PHE A 352 -4.57 -30.98 -11.08
C PHE A 352 -4.78 -30.94 -12.60
N PRO A 353 -4.79 -32.08 -13.33
CA PRO A 353 -4.95 -32.10 -14.78
C PRO A 353 -6.28 -31.47 -15.23
N GLY A 354 -6.17 -30.45 -16.09
CA GLY A 354 -7.30 -29.68 -16.60
C GLY A 354 -7.73 -28.51 -15.72
N LEU A 355 -7.04 -28.22 -14.61
CA LEU A 355 -7.18 -26.94 -13.91
C LEU A 355 -6.67 -25.81 -14.82
N ILE A 356 -7.37 -24.68 -14.76
CA ILE A 356 -7.04 -23.45 -15.48
C ILE A 356 -7.01 -22.33 -14.43
N LEU A 357 -5.93 -21.58 -14.39
CA LEU A 357 -5.82 -20.43 -13.50
C LEU A 357 -6.65 -19.27 -14.06
N TRP A 358 -7.49 -18.66 -13.23
CA TRP A 358 -8.44 -17.63 -13.61
C TRP A 358 -8.07 -16.29 -12.97
N ILE A 359 -7.46 -15.41 -13.76
CA ILE A 359 -7.16 -14.02 -13.36
C ILE A 359 -8.28 -13.14 -13.91
N GLY A 360 -9.43 -13.22 -13.24
CA GLY A 360 -10.66 -12.58 -13.66
C GLY A 360 -10.85 -11.15 -13.15
N ILE A 361 -12.11 -10.73 -13.25
CA ILE A 361 -12.60 -9.42 -12.84
C ILE A 361 -13.49 -9.57 -11.62
N ARG A 362 -13.29 -8.70 -10.62
CA ARG A 362 -14.09 -8.67 -9.39
C ARG A 362 -15.50 -8.13 -9.67
N LYS A 363 -16.43 -8.36 -8.74
CA LYS A 363 -17.82 -7.83 -8.84
C LYS A 363 -17.92 -6.31 -8.98
N ASN A 364 -16.90 -5.55 -8.57
CA ASN A 364 -16.80 -4.09 -8.74
C ASN A 364 -16.07 -3.67 -10.03
N SER A 365 -15.94 -4.59 -10.98
CA SER A 365 -15.24 -4.49 -12.27
C SER A 365 -13.74 -4.17 -12.21
N MET A 366 -13.15 -4.15 -11.00
CA MET A 366 -11.71 -4.04 -10.80
C MET A 366 -11.00 -5.35 -11.12
N TRP A 367 -9.73 -5.27 -11.53
CA TRP A 367 -8.92 -6.46 -11.82
C TRP A 367 -8.54 -7.23 -10.53
N GLN A 368 -8.57 -8.57 -10.56
CA GLN A 368 -8.25 -9.39 -9.39
C GLN A 368 -6.73 -9.48 -9.18
N LYS A 369 -6.20 -8.70 -8.22
CA LYS A 369 -4.77 -8.67 -7.87
C LYS A 369 -4.38 -9.55 -6.66
N ASN A 370 -5.34 -10.07 -5.89
CA ASN A 370 -5.03 -10.85 -4.69
C ASN A 370 -4.78 -12.33 -5.06
N LEU A 371 -3.56 -12.81 -4.84
CA LEU A 371 -3.14 -14.15 -5.27
C LEU A 371 -3.93 -15.27 -4.58
N PHE A 372 -4.24 -15.11 -3.29
CA PHE A 372 -5.08 -16.06 -2.57
C PHE A 372 -6.49 -16.13 -3.17
N CYS A 373 -7.10 -14.99 -3.53
CA CYS A 373 -8.39 -14.97 -4.23
C CYS A 373 -8.31 -15.61 -5.63
N ILE A 374 -7.28 -15.31 -6.43
CA ILE A 374 -7.08 -15.94 -7.76
C ILE A 374 -7.06 -17.46 -7.65
N MET A 375 -6.28 -17.98 -6.70
CA MET A 375 -6.20 -19.42 -6.43
C MET A 375 -7.56 -20.00 -6.04
N ILE A 376 -8.24 -19.42 -5.04
CA ILE A 376 -9.55 -19.90 -4.58
C ILE A 376 -10.59 -19.88 -5.71
N GLU A 377 -10.66 -18.81 -6.50
CA GLU A 377 -11.57 -18.69 -7.64
C GLU A 377 -11.26 -19.73 -8.73
N SER A 378 -9.98 -19.95 -9.05
CA SER A 378 -9.54 -20.94 -10.05
C SER A 378 -9.97 -22.36 -9.69
N PHE A 379 -9.79 -22.76 -8.43
CA PHE A 379 -10.22 -24.07 -7.93
C PHE A 379 -11.75 -24.19 -7.94
N LYS A 380 -12.45 -23.17 -7.43
CA LYS A 380 -13.92 -23.13 -7.36
C LYS A 380 -14.61 -23.20 -8.72
N MET A 381 -14.00 -22.62 -9.76
CA MET A 381 -14.50 -22.70 -11.14
C MET A 381 -14.12 -24.00 -11.87
N SER A 382 -13.45 -24.93 -11.18
CA SER A 382 -12.99 -26.21 -11.73
C SER A 382 -13.73 -27.39 -11.10
N LYS A 383 -13.50 -28.60 -11.64
CA LYS A 383 -13.98 -29.86 -11.06
C LYS A 383 -13.43 -30.17 -9.65
N TYR A 384 -12.42 -29.44 -9.19
CA TYR A 384 -11.78 -29.65 -7.88
C TYR A 384 -12.51 -28.96 -6.72
N GLY A 385 -13.43 -28.02 -7.01
CA GLY A 385 -14.27 -27.37 -6.00
C GLY A 385 -13.50 -26.42 -5.07
N ASP A 386 -14.01 -26.21 -3.85
CA ASP A 386 -13.40 -25.31 -2.88
C ASP A 386 -12.16 -25.94 -2.19
N LEU A 387 -11.12 -25.13 -2.00
CA LEU A 387 -9.94 -25.49 -1.22
C LEU A 387 -10.23 -25.46 0.29
N ILE A 388 -9.62 -26.38 1.04
CA ILE A 388 -9.62 -26.33 2.50
C ILE A 388 -8.49 -25.38 2.93
N VAL A 389 -8.83 -24.38 3.73
CA VAL A 389 -7.88 -23.40 4.27
C VAL A 389 -7.97 -23.44 5.79
N GLU A 390 -6.92 -23.93 6.42
CA GLU A 390 -6.79 -23.99 7.88
C GLU A 390 -5.92 -22.84 8.37
N GLU A 391 -6.48 -22.01 9.25
CA GLU A 391 -5.76 -20.95 9.96
C GLU A 391 -5.41 -21.43 11.36
N SER A 392 -4.15 -21.30 11.75
CA SER A 392 -3.71 -21.54 13.12
C SER A 392 -2.67 -20.50 13.54
N GLU A 393 -2.19 -20.62 14.78
CA GLU A 393 -1.04 -19.87 15.26
C GLU A 393 0.16 -20.81 15.42
N GLU A 394 1.36 -20.30 15.20
CA GLU A 394 2.61 -21.05 15.34
C GLU A 394 3.59 -20.27 16.21
N SER A 395 3.84 -20.82 17.41
CA SER A 395 4.78 -20.26 18.37
C SER A 395 6.21 -20.42 17.86
N VAL A 396 6.83 -19.32 17.43
CA VAL A 396 8.22 -19.30 16.96
C VAL A 396 9.13 -18.85 18.10
N TRP A 397 10.18 -19.63 18.36
CA TRP A 397 11.11 -19.39 19.45
C TRP A 397 11.77 -18.00 19.33
N GLY A 398 11.74 -17.23 20.42
CA GLY A 398 12.29 -15.87 20.45
C GLY A 398 11.29 -14.75 20.10
N ARG A 399 10.02 -15.05 19.84
CA ARG A 399 8.94 -14.03 19.78
C ARG A 399 7.99 -14.09 20.97
N LYS A 400 7.45 -12.92 21.35
CA LYS A 400 6.39 -12.78 22.35
C LYS A 400 5.00 -13.12 21.78
N GLU A 401 4.82 -12.95 20.46
CA GLU A 401 3.58 -13.26 19.75
C GLU A 401 3.80 -14.36 18.69
N PRO A 402 2.84 -15.29 18.51
CA PRO A 402 2.94 -16.36 17.53
C PRO A 402 2.62 -15.87 16.10
N PHE A 403 3.30 -16.44 15.11
CA PHE A 403 2.98 -16.21 13.70
C PHE A 403 1.59 -16.74 13.37
N LYS A 404 0.92 -16.11 12.41
CA LYS A 404 -0.28 -16.69 11.81
C LYS A 404 0.16 -17.70 10.75
N LYS A 405 -0.41 -18.89 10.81
CA LYS A 405 -0.17 -20.01 9.90
C LYS A 405 -1.39 -20.23 9.02
N CYS A 406 -1.16 -20.41 7.73
CA CYS A 406 -2.17 -20.77 6.75
C CYS A 406 -1.74 -22.06 6.07
N VAL A 407 -2.54 -23.12 6.19
CA VAL A 407 -2.34 -24.40 5.51
C VAL A 407 -3.41 -24.56 4.44
N ILE A 408 -2.99 -24.67 3.18
CA ILE A 408 -3.89 -24.90 2.05
C ILE A 408 -3.88 -26.39 1.71
N LYS A 409 -5.06 -27.00 1.63
CA LYS A 409 -5.23 -28.42 1.28
C LYS A 409 -6.24 -28.61 0.16
N ALA A 410 -5.98 -29.57 -0.71
CA ALA A 410 -6.95 -30.12 -1.66
C ALA A 410 -6.91 -31.65 -1.57
N ASN A 411 -8.06 -32.32 -1.72
CA ASN A 411 -8.14 -33.79 -1.68
C ASN A 411 -7.45 -34.42 -0.45
N ARG A 412 -7.49 -33.73 0.70
CA ARG A 412 -6.79 -34.07 1.97
C ARG A 412 -5.24 -34.00 1.92
N LYS A 413 -4.62 -33.68 0.79
CA LYS A 413 -3.18 -33.41 0.65
C LYS A 413 -2.88 -31.94 0.97
N VAL A 414 -1.78 -31.67 1.68
CA VAL A 414 -1.28 -30.30 1.88
C VAL A 414 -0.59 -29.84 0.60
N LEU A 415 -1.00 -28.68 0.08
CA LEU A 415 -0.40 -28.08 -1.11
C LEU A 415 0.66 -27.04 -0.75
N ALA A 416 0.40 -26.26 0.30
CA ALA A 416 1.33 -25.25 0.80
C ALA A 416 1.08 -24.92 2.28
N VAL A 417 2.12 -24.38 2.92
CA VAL A 417 2.07 -23.78 4.24
C VAL A 417 2.68 -22.38 4.13
N GLY A 418 1.90 -21.37 4.48
CA GLY A 418 2.35 -19.99 4.57
C GLY A 418 2.37 -19.52 6.02
N LEU A 419 3.39 -18.74 6.35
CA LEU A 419 3.53 -18.03 7.62
C LEU A 419 3.52 -16.53 7.34
N GLY A 420 3.00 -15.76 8.30
CA GLY A 420 2.99 -14.30 8.24
C GLY A 420 2.66 -13.68 9.60
N GLU A 421 3.04 -12.43 9.78
CA GLU A 421 2.74 -11.65 10.99
C GLU A 421 1.23 -11.35 11.03
N SER A 422 0.59 -11.26 9.86
CA SER A 422 -0.87 -11.21 9.71
C SER A 422 -1.45 -12.46 9.02
N LYS A 423 -2.75 -12.71 9.24
CA LYS A 423 -3.52 -13.73 8.51
C LYS A 423 -3.48 -13.52 7.00
N THR A 424 -3.47 -12.26 6.54
CA THR A 424 -3.44 -11.88 5.13
C THR A 424 -2.10 -12.24 4.49
N GLU A 425 -0.99 -11.99 5.18
CA GLU A 425 0.36 -12.34 4.74
C GLU A 425 0.53 -13.86 4.68
N ALA A 426 0.12 -14.59 5.73
CA ALA A 426 0.16 -16.05 5.75
C ALA A 426 -0.61 -16.67 4.58
N LYS A 427 -1.79 -16.13 4.25
CA LYS A 427 -2.60 -16.52 3.08
C LYS A 427 -1.92 -16.23 1.75
N ASN A 428 -1.36 -15.03 1.57
CA ASN A 428 -0.65 -14.66 0.35
C ASN A 428 0.61 -15.50 0.14
N SER A 429 1.37 -15.76 1.21
CA SER A 429 2.56 -16.62 1.21
C SER A 429 2.21 -18.05 0.80
N ALA A 430 1.18 -18.64 1.42
CA ALA A 430 0.70 -19.98 1.06
C ALA A 430 0.21 -20.04 -0.40
N ALA A 431 -0.61 -19.08 -0.83
CA ALA A 431 -1.14 -19.04 -2.20
C ALA A 431 -0.05 -18.85 -3.26
N MET A 432 0.98 -18.04 -2.98
CA MET A 432 2.11 -17.84 -3.90
C MET A 432 2.87 -19.15 -4.15
N GLN A 433 3.05 -19.99 -3.13
CA GLN A 433 3.67 -21.32 -3.29
C GLN A 433 2.82 -22.23 -4.20
N VAL A 434 1.50 -22.31 -3.96
CA VAL A 434 0.59 -23.12 -4.79
C VAL A 434 0.56 -22.63 -6.24
N LEU A 435 0.43 -21.32 -6.46
CA LEU A 435 0.34 -20.74 -7.81
C LEU A 435 1.64 -20.89 -8.60
N ARG A 436 2.80 -20.86 -7.95
CA ARG A 436 4.10 -21.16 -8.59
C ARG A 436 4.19 -22.60 -9.09
N GLN A 437 3.65 -23.56 -8.35
CA GLN A 437 3.56 -24.96 -8.80
C GLN A 437 2.57 -25.06 -9.97
N LEU A 438 1.34 -24.58 -9.79
CA LEU A 438 0.29 -24.66 -10.81
C LEU A 438 0.65 -23.96 -12.12
N ARG A 439 1.32 -22.80 -12.10
CA ARG A 439 1.74 -22.06 -13.32
C ARG A 439 2.57 -22.93 -14.27
N LYS A 440 3.36 -23.89 -13.76
CA LYS A 440 4.20 -24.78 -14.57
C LYS A 440 3.40 -25.81 -15.37
N HIS A 441 2.20 -26.16 -14.92
CA HIS A 441 1.38 -27.27 -15.46
C HIS A 441 0.03 -26.81 -16.02
N CYS A 442 -0.50 -25.68 -15.55
CA CYS A 442 -1.82 -25.16 -15.89
C CYS A 442 -1.76 -24.01 -16.90
N TYR A 443 -2.73 -23.98 -17.81
CA TYR A 443 -3.02 -22.78 -18.60
C TYR A 443 -3.59 -21.69 -17.69
N THR A 444 -3.36 -20.42 -18.03
CA THR A 444 -3.94 -19.27 -17.34
C THR A 444 -4.80 -18.46 -18.30
N ILE A 445 -6.03 -18.16 -17.91
CA ILE A 445 -6.89 -17.17 -18.60
C ILE A 445 -6.80 -15.87 -17.81
N GLN A 446 -6.45 -14.79 -18.50
CA GLN A 446 -6.27 -13.47 -17.89
C GLN A 446 -7.17 -12.44 -18.59
N ALA A 447 -7.99 -11.73 -17.81
CA ALA A 447 -8.85 -10.67 -18.31
C ALA A 447 -8.03 -9.48 -18.86
N LYS A 448 -8.48 -8.90 -19.97
CA LYS A 448 -7.84 -7.76 -20.66
C LYS A 448 -8.27 -6.42 -20.07
N LEU A 449 -7.28 -5.60 -19.70
CA LEU A 449 -7.47 -4.25 -19.18
C LEU A 449 -8.04 -3.30 -20.24
N SER A 450 -7.70 -3.50 -21.52
CA SER A 450 -8.27 -2.75 -22.65
C SER A 450 -9.80 -2.82 -22.69
N TYR A 451 -10.37 -3.98 -22.33
CA TYR A 451 -11.82 -4.20 -22.26
C TYR A 451 -12.42 -3.77 -20.92
N PHE A 452 -11.89 -4.27 -19.80
CA PHE A 452 -12.50 -4.09 -18.48
C PHE A 452 -12.10 -2.79 -17.74
N LYS A 453 -11.05 -2.11 -18.20
CA LYS A 453 -10.64 -0.73 -17.82
C LYS A 453 -10.55 -0.42 -16.32
N ASP A 454 -10.23 -1.44 -15.53
CA ASP A 454 -10.20 -1.41 -14.05
C ASP A 454 -11.47 -0.76 -13.47
N GLY A 455 -12.63 -1.17 -13.99
CA GLY A 455 -13.95 -0.76 -13.52
C GLY A 455 -14.39 0.65 -13.90
N LYS A 456 -13.67 1.34 -14.78
CA LYS A 456 -14.06 2.64 -15.36
C LYS A 456 -14.99 2.45 -16.56
N ALA A 457 -15.98 3.33 -16.69
CA ALA A 457 -17.04 3.20 -17.70
C ALA A 457 -16.70 3.67 -19.14
N THR A 458 -15.56 4.30 -19.44
CA THR A 458 -15.41 5.09 -20.68
C THR A 458 -14.31 4.65 -21.67
N PRO A 459 -14.49 4.89 -22.99
CA PRO A 459 -15.76 5.24 -23.62
C PRO A 459 -16.53 3.96 -23.99
N TYR A 460 -17.41 3.49 -23.09
CA TYR A 460 -18.78 3.28 -23.55
C TYR A 460 -19.42 4.67 -23.49
N ASP A 461 -19.28 5.50 -24.53
CA ASP A 461 -19.92 6.83 -24.57
C ASP A 461 -21.45 6.73 -24.77
N PHE A 462 -22.01 5.55 -24.47
CA PHE A 462 -23.32 5.06 -24.83
C PHE A 462 -23.70 5.17 -26.31
N ASN A 463 -22.77 5.60 -27.18
CA ASN A 463 -22.63 5.10 -28.54
C ASN A 463 -21.95 3.73 -28.43
N PRO A 464 -22.68 2.62 -28.64
CA PRO A 464 -22.05 1.31 -28.76
C PRO A 464 -21.14 1.33 -29.99
N ASP A 465 -19.93 0.79 -29.85
CA ASP A 465 -19.06 0.51 -30.99
C ASP A 465 -19.75 -0.58 -31.85
N PRO A 466 -20.15 -0.30 -33.11
CA PRO A 466 -20.83 -1.27 -33.95
C PRO A 466 -20.02 -2.56 -34.14
N ASP A 467 -18.68 -2.43 -34.17
CA ASP A 467 -17.74 -3.54 -34.34
C ASP A 467 -17.53 -4.35 -33.04
N LYS A 468 -18.28 -4.03 -31.97
CA LYS A 468 -18.30 -4.75 -30.68
C LYS A 468 -19.70 -5.21 -30.26
N ALA A 469 -20.69 -5.15 -31.15
CA ALA A 469 -22.05 -5.61 -30.88
C ALA A 469 -22.13 -7.12 -30.52
N HIS A 470 -21.14 -7.93 -30.95
CA HIS A 470 -20.98 -9.34 -30.56
C HIS A 470 -20.30 -9.54 -29.19
N VAL A 471 -19.91 -8.46 -28.51
CA VAL A 471 -19.15 -8.48 -27.25
C VAL A 471 -19.98 -7.91 -26.10
N TYR A 472 -20.73 -6.84 -26.37
CA TYR A 472 -21.64 -6.21 -25.42
C TYR A 472 -22.82 -5.50 -26.11
N CYS A 473 -23.91 -5.32 -25.37
CA CYS A 473 -25.07 -4.55 -25.77
C CYS A 473 -25.38 -3.49 -24.69
N VAL A 474 -25.43 -2.22 -25.08
CA VAL A 474 -25.78 -1.12 -24.16
C VAL A 474 -27.29 -0.93 -24.18
N VAL A 475 -27.93 -1.19 -23.05
CA VAL A 475 -29.38 -1.14 -22.89
C VAL A 475 -29.79 0.27 -22.45
N ARG A 476 -30.81 0.84 -23.08
CA ARG A 476 -31.34 2.19 -22.75
C ARG A 476 -32.62 2.09 -21.92
N ARG A 477 -32.76 2.96 -20.91
CA ARG A 477 -33.92 2.97 -20.01
C ARG A 477 -35.24 3.24 -20.74
N ASN A 478 -35.23 4.04 -21.80
CA ASN A 478 -36.42 4.38 -22.60
C ASN A 478 -37.01 3.18 -23.38
N ALA A 479 -36.31 2.05 -23.47
CA ALA A 479 -36.83 0.82 -24.07
C ALA A 479 -37.86 0.09 -23.18
N PHE A 480 -38.02 0.50 -21.92
CA PHE A 480 -38.89 -0.17 -20.95
C PHE A 480 -40.00 0.74 -20.44
N ILE A 481 -41.22 0.21 -20.38
CA ILE A 481 -42.38 0.91 -19.80
C ILE A 481 -42.23 0.96 -18.27
N ASP A 482 -41.85 -0.15 -17.65
CA ASP A 482 -41.76 -0.29 -16.20
C ASP A 482 -40.61 -1.24 -15.77
N ARG A 483 -40.49 -1.43 -14.45
CA ARG A 483 -39.54 -2.37 -13.85
C ARG A 483 -39.81 -3.83 -14.23
N ALA A 484 -41.06 -4.24 -14.47
CA ALA A 484 -41.39 -5.62 -14.82
C ALA A 484 -40.86 -5.97 -16.23
N ALA A 485 -40.91 -5.02 -17.17
CA ALA A 485 -40.33 -5.16 -18.50
C ALA A 485 -38.79 -5.30 -18.45
N ILE A 486 -38.11 -4.58 -17.55
CA ILE A 486 -36.66 -4.73 -17.32
C ILE A 486 -36.32 -6.15 -16.83
N ILE A 487 -37.07 -6.65 -15.84
CA ILE A 487 -36.87 -8.01 -15.30
C ILE A 487 -37.13 -9.07 -16.37
N LYS A 488 -38.22 -8.95 -17.12
CA LYS A 488 -38.52 -9.86 -18.24
C LYS A 488 -37.41 -9.87 -19.30
N TYR A 489 -36.83 -8.71 -19.64
CA TYR A 489 -35.71 -8.66 -20.57
C TYR A 489 -34.46 -9.41 -20.07
N ILE A 490 -34.24 -9.43 -18.75
CA ILE A 490 -33.17 -10.23 -18.13
C ILE A 490 -33.52 -11.72 -18.15
N ASP A 491 -34.77 -12.10 -17.94
CA ASP A 491 -35.23 -13.48 -18.12
C ASP A 491 -35.02 -13.93 -19.58
N ASP A 492 -35.46 -13.14 -20.56
CA ASP A 492 -35.28 -13.41 -22.00
C ASP A 492 -33.79 -13.50 -22.38
N PHE A 493 -32.91 -12.69 -21.77
CA PHE A 493 -31.45 -12.79 -21.93
C PHE A 493 -30.85 -14.03 -21.23
N SER A 494 -31.39 -14.44 -20.07
CA SER A 494 -30.93 -15.62 -19.33
C SER A 494 -31.14 -16.94 -20.09
N GLN A 495 -32.10 -16.97 -21.04
CA GLN A 495 -32.37 -18.13 -21.89
C GLN A 495 -31.55 -18.15 -23.18
N LYS A 496 -30.82 -17.07 -23.51
CA LYS A 496 -29.94 -17.02 -24.69
C LYS A 496 -28.62 -17.69 -24.40
N VAL A 497 -28.13 -18.49 -25.36
CA VAL A 497 -26.74 -18.95 -25.38
C VAL A 497 -25.94 -17.92 -26.17
N CYS A 498 -25.26 -17.01 -25.47
CA CYS A 498 -24.45 -15.97 -26.11
C CYS A 498 -23.23 -15.56 -25.27
N ASP A 499 -22.33 -14.82 -25.92
CA ASP A 499 -21.06 -14.35 -25.36
C ASP A 499 -21.10 -12.85 -25.02
N GLU A 500 -22.17 -12.18 -25.47
CA GLU A 500 -22.46 -10.79 -25.15
C GLU A 500 -22.73 -10.60 -23.65
N GLU A 501 -22.54 -9.37 -23.21
CA GLU A 501 -23.03 -8.88 -21.93
C GLU A 501 -23.99 -7.71 -22.17
N ILE A 502 -25.05 -7.63 -21.38
CA ILE A 502 -25.96 -6.48 -21.40
C ILE A 502 -25.52 -5.46 -20.34
N ILE A 503 -25.39 -4.20 -20.73
CA ILE A 503 -24.92 -3.11 -19.87
C ILE A 503 -26.08 -2.13 -19.63
N PHE A 504 -26.50 -2.01 -18.39
CA PHE A 504 -27.48 -1.05 -17.90
C PHE A 504 -26.78 0.22 -17.41
N GLY A 505 -27.22 1.37 -17.91
CA GLY A 505 -26.56 2.67 -17.70
C GLY A 505 -26.88 3.39 -16.40
N ASP A 506 -26.43 4.64 -16.35
CA ASP A 506 -26.81 5.63 -15.35
C ASP A 506 -28.23 6.19 -15.56
N ASP A 507 -28.78 6.04 -16.78
CA ASP A 507 -30.16 6.35 -17.16
C ASP A 507 -31.22 5.48 -16.44
N PHE A 508 -30.82 4.35 -15.84
CA PHE A 508 -31.66 3.60 -14.90
C PHE A 508 -31.63 4.23 -13.50
N THR A 509 -32.73 4.09 -12.76
CA THR A 509 -32.74 4.52 -11.35
C THR A 509 -31.91 3.57 -10.45
N PHE A 510 -31.58 4.01 -9.23
CA PHE A 510 -30.91 3.16 -8.24
C PHE A 510 -31.76 1.92 -7.91
N ASP A 511 -33.07 2.10 -7.70
CA ASP A 511 -34.00 1.01 -7.38
C ASP A 511 -34.16 0.01 -8.52
N GLU A 512 -34.09 0.47 -9.77
CA GLU A 512 -34.07 -0.42 -10.94
C GLU A 512 -32.75 -1.19 -11.04
N ARG A 513 -31.59 -0.56 -10.78
CA ARG A 513 -30.32 -1.27 -10.70
C ARG A 513 -30.31 -2.31 -9.57
N GLU A 514 -30.78 -2.00 -8.38
CA GLU A 514 -30.91 -2.99 -7.30
C GLU A 514 -31.93 -4.09 -7.62
N ALA A 515 -33.00 -3.78 -8.36
CA ALA A 515 -33.93 -4.79 -8.87
C ALA A 515 -33.24 -5.78 -9.82
N ILE A 516 -32.48 -5.26 -10.79
CA ILE A 516 -31.68 -6.05 -11.74
C ILE A 516 -30.72 -6.96 -10.99
N LEU A 517 -29.97 -6.40 -10.02
CA LEU A 517 -28.99 -7.14 -9.22
C LEU A 517 -29.65 -8.21 -8.34
N SER A 518 -30.78 -7.89 -7.72
CA SER A 518 -31.56 -8.84 -6.91
C SER A 518 -32.06 -9.99 -7.77
N HIS A 519 -32.62 -9.71 -8.94
CA HIS A 519 -33.12 -10.73 -9.86
C HIS A 519 -32.00 -11.62 -10.41
N CYS A 520 -30.88 -11.05 -10.84
CA CYS A 520 -29.72 -11.83 -11.30
C CYS A 520 -29.22 -12.82 -10.23
N ARG A 521 -29.25 -12.44 -8.94
CA ARG A 521 -28.92 -13.35 -7.82
C ARG A 521 -29.91 -14.51 -7.71
N GLN A 522 -31.21 -14.27 -7.93
CA GLN A 522 -32.26 -15.30 -7.87
C GLN A 522 -32.11 -16.31 -9.01
N ILE A 523 -31.95 -15.85 -10.25
CA ILE A 523 -31.81 -16.72 -11.43
C ILE A 523 -30.37 -17.23 -11.67
N ARG A 524 -29.43 -16.89 -10.77
CA ARG A 524 -27.99 -17.24 -10.81
C ARG A 524 -27.23 -16.72 -12.05
N LEU A 525 -27.73 -15.67 -12.68
CA LEU A 525 -27.05 -14.98 -13.78
C LEU A 525 -25.95 -14.08 -13.22
N MET A 526 -24.78 -14.04 -13.87
CA MET A 526 -23.65 -13.27 -13.34
C MET A 526 -23.75 -11.79 -13.70
N TYR A 527 -23.22 -10.96 -12.81
CA TYR A 527 -23.23 -9.51 -12.97
C TYR A 527 -21.98 -8.89 -12.36
N ARG A 528 -21.66 -7.69 -12.81
CA ARG A 528 -20.63 -6.81 -12.22
C ARG A 528 -21.05 -5.35 -12.29
N LEU A 529 -20.53 -4.57 -11.35
CA LEU A 529 -20.82 -3.16 -11.17
C LEU A 529 -19.69 -2.33 -11.78
N ILE A 530 -20.01 -1.33 -12.58
CA ILE A 530 -19.02 -0.44 -13.24
C ILE A 530 -19.18 0.98 -12.67
N LYS A 531 -18.08 1.70 -12.52
CA LYS A 531 -18.05 3.09 -12.01
C LYS A 531 -17.91 4.07 -13.18
N CYS A 532 -18.85 4.99 -13.32
CA CYS A 532 -18.64 6.15 -14.18
C CYS A 532 -17.74 7.18 -13.48
N GLN A 533 -16.94 7.92 -14.25
CA GLN A 533 -16.02 8.95 -13.73
C GLN A 533 -16.64 10.35 -13.71
N SER A 534 -17.75 10.59 -14.44
CA SER A 534 -18.41 11.89 -14.53
C SER A 534 -19.26 12.23 -13.31
N MET A 535 -19.76 11.22 -12.60
CA MET A 535 -20.42 11.35 -11.30
C MET A 535 -19.41 11.07 -10.18
N GLY A 536 -19.49 11.81 -9.07
CA GLY A 536 -18.51 11.80 -8.00
C GLY A 536 -18.19 10.42 -7.41
N LYS A 537 -16.98 10.30 -6.82
CA LYS A 537 -16.42 9.03 -6.31
C LYS A 537 -17.36 8.33 -5.32
N GLY A 538 -17.96 7.21 -5.73
CA GLY A 538 -18.57 6.26 -4.80
C GLY A 538 -19.66 5.40 -5.41
N LEU A 539 -20.49 5.96 -6.29
CA LEU A 539 -21.64 5.26 -6.84
C LEU A 539 -21.25 4.34 -8.02
N HIS A 540 -21.64 3.08 -7.91
CA HIS A 540 -21.71 2.17 -9.04
C HIS A 540 -22.93 2.55 -9.89
N THR A 541 -22.67 3.35 -10.93
CA THR A 541 -23.72 3.93 -11.78
C THR A 541 -24.20 2.97 -12.86
N HIS A 542 -23.50 1.87 -13.13
CA HIS A 542 -23.82 0.94 -14.23
C HIS A 542 -23.73 -0.52 -13.78
N VAL A 543 -24.50 -1.39 -14.41
CA VAL A 543 -24.51 -2.85 -14.16
C VAL A 543 -24.31 -3.58 -15.48
N ALA A 544 -23.28 -4.42 -15.57
CA ALA A 544 -23.11 -5.37 -16.69
C ALA A 544 -23.55 -6.77 -16.24
N VAL A 545 -24.41 -7.41 -17.02
CA VAL A 545 -24.96 -8.76 -16.76
C VAL A 545 -24.52 -9.69 -17.89
N TYR A 546 -24.08 -10.90 -17.57
CA TYR A 546 -23.41 -11.79 -18.52
C TYR A 546 -23.53 -13.27 -18.14
N HIS A 547 -23.35 -14.13 -19.15
CA HIS A 547 -23.25 -15.59 -18.97
C HIS A 547 -21.83 -16.00 -18.57
N GLN A 548 -21.71 -16.72 -17.46
CA GLN A 548 -20.41 -17.23 -17.00
C GLN A 548 -20.11 -18.57 -17.66
N LYS A 549 -19.26 -18.55 -18.68
CA LYS A 549 -18.71 -19.79 -19.27
C LYS A 549 -17.73 -20.49 -18.30
N PRO A 550 -17.68 -21.84 -18.29
CA PRO A 550 -16.63 -22.58 -17.58
C PRO A 550 -15.25 -22.30 -18.19
N PRO A 551 -14.16 -22.19 -17.38
CA PRO A 551 -12.82 -21.93 -17.91
C PRO A 551 -12.35 -22.88 -19.03
N PRO A 552 -12.66 -24.19 -19.03
CA PRO A 552 -12.29 -25.07 -20.14
C PRO A 552 -12.91 -24.69 -21.49
N VAL A 553 -14.14 -24.15 -21.49
CA VAL A 553 -14.83 -23.69 -22.71
C VAL A 553 -14.17 -22.40 -23.21
N ILE A 554 -13.87 -21.46 -22.30
CA ILE A 554 -13.16 -20.23 -22.64
C ILE A 554 -11.77 -20.54 -23.19
N LYS A 555 -11.02 -21.47 -22.57
CA LYS A 555 -9.71 -21.93 -23.08
C LYS A 555 -9.83 -22.47 -24.51
N ALA A 556 -10.81 -23.32 -24.79
CA ALA A 556 -10.99 -23.91 -26.12
C ALA A 556 -11.22 -22.82 -27.19
N ALA A 557 -12.16 -21.90 -26.94
CA ALA A 557 -12.43 -20.78 -27.82
C ALA A 557 -11.20 -19.87 -28.02
N LEU A 558 -10.45 -19.57 -26.95
CA LEU A 558 -9.20 -18.80 -27.04
C LEU A 558 -8.12 -19.53 -27.84
N MET A 559 -8.03 -20.86 -27.78
CA MET A 559 -7.09 -21.64 -28.61
C MET A 559 -7.48 -21.60 -30.09
N GLU A 560 -8.78 -21.67 -30.41
CA GLU A 560 -9.30 -21.54 -31.77
C GLU A 560 -9.09 -20.11 -32.33
N ALA A 561 -9.21 -19.08 -31.48
CA ALA A 561 -8.97 -17.68 -31.81
C ALA A 561 -7.47 -17.27 -31.87
N GLY A 562 -6.53 -18.21 -31.75
CA GLY A 562 -5.08 -17.93 -31.84
C GLY A 562 -4.41 -17.44 -30.55
N GLY A 563 -5.12 -17.52 -29.42
CA GLY A 563 -4.59 -17.26 -28.07
C GLY A 563 -5.29 -16.13 -27.32
N GLU A 564 -6.11 -15.31 -27.98
CA GLU A 564 -6.79 -14.18 -27.34
C GLU A 564 -8.09 -13.76 -28.05
N ASP A 565 -8.99 -13.12 -27.30
CA ASP A 565 -10.22 -12.48 -27.80
C ASP A 565 -10.31 -11.03 -27.28
N ASP A 566 -11.47 -10.37 -27.42
CA ASP A 566 -11.69 -9.02 -26.91
C ASP A 566 -11.59 -8.91 -25.37
N LYS A 567 -12.04 -9.93 -24.63
CA LYS A 567 -12.17 -9.93 -23.17
C LYS A 567 -10.97 -10.56 -22.45
N TYR A 568 -10.31 -11.56 -23.06
CA TYR A 568 -9.35 -12.44 -22.40
C TYR A 568 -8.12 -12.74 -23.27
N ARG A 569 -7.01 -13.07 -22.62
CA ARG A 569 -5.86 -13.75 -23.24
C ARG A 569 -5.54 -15.07 -22.54
N LEU A 570 -5.11 -16.05 -23.32
CA LEU A 570 -4.66 -17.36 -22.86
C LEU A 570 -3.14 -17.38 -22.75
N ILE A 571 -2.64 -17.75 -21.59
CA ILE A 571 -1.22 -17.88 -21.31
C ILE A 571 -0.93 -19.38 -21.12
N PRO A 572 0.04 -19.96 -21.87
CA PRO A 572 0.39 -21.38 -21.74
C PRO A 572 1.07 -21.67 -20.40
N PRO A 573 1.16 -22.95 -19.98
CA PRO A 573 1.96 -23.34 -18.83
C PRO A 573 3.41 -22.81 -18.93
N GLY A 574 3.93 -22.28 -17.82
CA GLY A 574 5.23 -21.59 -17.74
C GLY A 574 5.23 -20.15 -18.28
N GLY A 575 4.23 -19.72 -19.06
CA GLY A 575 4.19 -18.39 -19.67
C GLY A 575 4.23 -17.23 -18.67
N LYS A 576 4.76 -16.08 -19.11
CA LYS A 576 4.88 -14.86 -18.27
C LYS A 576 3.51 -14.23 -18.02
N ILE A 577 3.17 -14.00 -16.76
CA ILE A 577 1.87 -13.46 -16.35
C ILE A 577 2.08 -12.03 -15.87
N THR A 578 1.89 -11.06 -16.77
CA THR A 578 2.15 -9.66 -16.45
C THR A 578 0.94 -8.92 -15.90
N TYR A 579 1.19 -7.96 -15.01
CA TYR A 579 0.33 -6.79 -14.82
C TYR A 579 0.27 -6.02 -16.15
N GLN A 580 -0.93 -5.74 -16.67
CA GLN A 580 -1.09 -5.10 -17.99
C GLN A 580 -0.91 -3.56 -17.96
N VAL A 581 -0.51 -2.99 -16.83
CA VAL A 581 -0.27 -1.54 -16.67
C VAL A 581 1.23 -1.22 -16.75
N ASP A 582 2.08 -2.04 -16.13
CA ASP A 582 3.51 -1.80 -15.95
C ASP A 582 4.38 -3.01 -16.35
N GLU A 583 3.78 -4.02 -16.99
CA GLU A 583 4.39 -5.27 -17.52
C GLU A 583 5.21 -6.12 -16.52
N LYS A 584 5.14 -5.81 -15.23
CA LYS A 584 5.79 -6.58 -14.16
C LYS A 584 5.14 -7.96 -14.04
N ASP A 585 5.93 -9.00 -13.75
CA ASP A 585 5.37 -10.33 -13.49
C ASP A 585 4.54 -10.28 -12.20
N MET A 586 3.31 -10.78 -12.25
CA MET A 586 2.37 -10.86 -11.15
C MET A 586 2.76 -11.95 -10.13
N TRP A 587 3.52 -12.94 -10.57
CA TRP A 587 4.11 -14.01 -9.77
C TRP A 587 5.62 -14.07 -10.07
N PRO A 588 6.41 -13.09 -9.61
CA PRO A 588 7.84 -13.07 -9.88
C PRO A 588 8.49 -14.35 -9.35
N GLU A 589 9.39 -14.91 -10.15
CA GLU A 589 10.27 -16.02 -9.79
C GLU A 589 11.37 -15.50 -8.86
N THR A 590 11.01 -15.19 -7.61
CA THR A 590 12.02 -15.04 -6.54
C THR A 590 12.49 -16.44 -6.10
N LEU A 591 13.17 -17.10 -7.03
CA LEU A 591 14.16 -18.17 -6.89
C LEU A 591 14.72 -18.56 -8.30
N GLU A 592 15.24 -17.60 -9.05
CA GLU A 592 16.21 -17.87 -10.13
C GLU A 592 17.53 -17.12 -9.88
N ASP A 593 18.61 -17.66 -10.44
CA ASP A 593 19.98 -17.28 -10.12
C ASP A 593 20.33 -15.84 -10.50
N GLY A 594 21.24 -15.24 -9.73
CA GLY A 594 21.47 -13.80 -9.74
C GLY A 594 21.91 -13.24 -11.10
N LYS A 595 21.02 -12.48 -11.75
CA LYS A 595 21.33 -11.36 -12.64
C LYS A 595 20.18 -10.35 -12.69
N GLY A 596 20.54 -9.07 -12.81
CA GLY A 596 19.71 -7.92 -12.44
C GLY A 596 18.43 -7.68 -13.24
N GLY A 597 17.56 -6.89 -12.63
CA GLY A 597 16.34 -6.32 -13.21
C GLY A 597 15.66 -5.43 -12.16
N GLU A 598 15.54 -4.14 -12.45
CA GLU A 598 15.02 -3.13 -11.51
C GLU A 598 13.51 -3.30 -11.26
N THR A 599 13.09 -3.23 -10.00
CA THR A 599 11.66 -3.15 -9.64
C THR A 599 11.31 -1.75 -9.13
N VAL A 600 10.76 -0.93 -10.01
CA VAL A 600 10.10 0.33 -9.67
C VAL A 600 8.90 0.06 -8.75
N VAL A 601 8.90 0.68 -7.57
CA VAL A 601 7.82 0.56 -6.58
C VAL A 601 6.76 1.64 -6.84
N GLU A 602 5.59 1.23 -7.33
CA GLU A 602 4.39 2.08 -7.31
C GLU A 602 3.45 1.66 -6.18
N ASN A 603 3.22 2.57 -5.24
CA ASN A 603 2.29 2.38 -4.12
C ASN A 603 0.84 2.47 -4.59
N ILE A 604 0.21 1.33 -4.89
CA ILE A 604 -1.25 1.26 -5.06
C ILE A 604 -1.89 0.97 -3.70
N GLY A 605 -2.40 2.03 -3.06
CA GLY A 605 -3.05 1.96 -1.76
C GLY A 605 -4.25 1.00 -1.75
N LEU A 606 -4.31 0.16 -0.72
CA LEU A 606 -5.45 -0.71 -0.43
C LEU A 606 -6.64 0.14 0.02
N ALA A 607 -7.71 0.13 -0.77
CA ALA A 607 -9.04 0.55 -0.33
C ALA A 607 -9.84 -0.70 0.06
N THR A 608 -10.27 -0.75 1.32
CA THR A 608 -11.30 -1.65 1.86
C THR A 608 -12.67 -1.32 1.31
#